data_AF-A0A948NZT2-F1
#
_entry.id   AF-A0A948NZT2-F1
#
_cell.length_a   1.000
_cell.length_b   1.000
_cell.length_c   1.000
_cell.angle_alpha   90.00
_cell.angle_beta   90.00
_cell.angle_gamma   90.00
#
_symmetry.space_group_name_H-M   'P 1'
#
loop_
_entity.id
_entity.type
_entity.pdbx_description
1 polymer ?
#
loop_
_entity_poly.entity_id
_entity_poly.type
_entity_poly.pdbx_seq_one_letter_code
_entity_poly.pdbx_strand_id
1 'polypeptide(L)'
;MARRKRADAEPAIFDTELADMPADLRRREWMNRIEAVLFAAPKPVEREALARVIGRDASIDLLIDDIREALRGKPYDVVGVAGGWAFRTRTAYADAIAASAAVPDRLVDLTQNEAMVLVSIAYHQPVTRAGVSEILGREVSRDVIGALRDKNMITAGPRSPTAGAPFTYVTTKGFLEHFGLDTLRDLPDVQSLDDAGLLGGNTTEIGRQQISGLPNHLGSVEAVEDYER
;
A
#
# COMPACT_ATOMS: atom_id res chain seq x y z
N MET A 1 -26.75 -36.16 -28.65
CA MET A 1 -26.76 -34.76 -29.10
C MET A 1 -28.00 -34.07 -28.53
N ALA A 2 -27.84 -33.11 -27.62
CA ALA A 2 -28.82 -32.07 -27.32
C ALA A 2 -28.13 -31.00 -26.47
N ARG A 3 -27.27 -30.19 -27.11
CA ARG A 3 -26.76 -28.95 -26.52
C ARG A 3 -27.95 -28.00 -26.40
N ARG A 4 -28.49 -27.84 -25.18
CA ARG A 4 -29.49 -26.81 -24.89
C ARG A 4 -28.80 -25.47 -25.09
N LYS A 5 -29.07 -24.85 -26.23
CA LYS A 5 -28.67 -23.48 -26.58
C LYS A 5 -29.11 -22.59 -25.41
N ARG A 6 -28.17 -22.08 -24.63
CA ARG A 6 -28.44 -20.97 -23.70
C ARG A 6 -28.97 -19.86 -24.59
N ALA A 7 -30.28 -19.61 -24.48
CA ALA A 7 -30.91 -18.48 -25.11
C ALA A 7 -30.15 -17.23 -24.68
N ASP A 8 -29.88 -16.36 -25.65
CA ASP A 8 -29.35 -15.02 -25.46
C ASP A 8 -30.28 -14.30 -24.46
N ALA A 9 -29.91 -14.33 -23.17
CA ALA A 9 -30.57 -13.51 -22.17
C ALA A 9 -30.13 -12.07 -22.47
N GLU A 10 -31.09 -11.22 -22.82
CA GLU A 10 -30.89 -9.77 -22.79
C GLU A 10 -30.22 -9.43 -21.45
N PRO A 11 -29.15 -8.61 -21.45
CA PRO A 11 -28.49 -8.26 -20.20
C PRO A 11 -29.55 -7.68 -19.27
N ALA A 12 -29.69 -8.29 -18.09
CA ALA A 12 -30.59 -7.80 -17.07
C ALA A 12 -30.33 -6.30 -16.90
N ILE A 13 -31.35 -5.46 -17.12
CA ILE A 13 -31.26 -4.02 -16.95
C ILE A 13 -30.95 -3.82 -15.46
N PHE A 14 -29.69 -3.50 -15.16
CA PHE A 14 -29.27 -3.23 -13.80
C PHE A 14 -29.82 -1.85 -13.41
N ASP A 15 -30.84 -1.82 -12.56
CA ASP A 15 -31.43 -0.57 -12.09
C ASP A 15 -30.49 0.14 -11.12
N THR A 16 -29.83 1.17 -11.62
CA THR A 16 -28.96 2.06 -10.85
C THR A 16 -29.75 3.09 -10.04
N GLU A 17 -30.89 3.54 -10.54
CA GLU A 17 -31.63 4.69 -9.99
C GLU A 17 -32.49 4.30 -8.78
N LEU A 18 -32.99 3.06 -8.74
CA LEU A 18 -33.79 2.55 -7.63
C LEU A 18 -34.96 3.48 -7.29
N ALA A 19 -35.59 4.03 -8.33
CA ALA A 19 -36.56 5.13 -8.23
C ALA A 19 -37.79 4.76 -7.38
N ASP A 20 -38.14 3.48 -7.35
CA ASP A 20 -39.29 2.93 -6.61
C ASP A 20 -39.03 2.77 -5.09
N MET A 21 -37.77 2.95 -4.64
CA MET A 21 -37.42 2.79 -3.23
C MET A 21 -37.50 4.13 -2.47
N PRO A 22 -37.90 4.12 -1.17
CA PRO A 22 -37.70 5.24 -0.26
C PRO A 22 -36.24 5.71 -0.22
N ALA A 23 -36.00 7.00 -0.02
CA ALA A 23 -34.68 7.62 -0.18
C ALA A 23 -33.61 7.03 0.77
N ASP A 24 -33.97 6.71 2.01
CA ASP A 24 -33.11 6.09 3.01
C ASP A 24 -32.72 4.65 2.62
N LEU A 25 -33.69 3.84 2.18
CA LEU A 25 -33.44 2.47 1.71
C LEU A 25 -32.62 2.46 0.41
N ARG A 26 -32.91 3.39 -0.50
CA ARG A 26 -32.16 3.59 -1.75
C ARG A 26 -30.70 3.90 -1.48
N ARG A 27 -30.45 4.86 -0.59
CA ARG A 27 -29.10 5.27 -0.20
C ARG A 27 -28.32 4.11 0.42
N ARG A 28 -28.96 3.37 1.32
CA ARG A 28 -28.36 2.18 1.94
C ARG A 28 -28.04 1.10 0.92
N GLU A 29 -28.90 0.90 -0.07
CA GLU A 29 -28.64 -0.06 -1.15
C GLU A 29 -27.46 0.38 -2.03
N TRP A 30 -27.33 1.66 -2.35
CA TRP A 30 -26.14 2.17 -3.03
C TRP A 30 -24.85 1.97 -2.22
N MET A 31 -24.90 2.15 -0.90
CA MET A 31 -23.76 1.82 -0.03
C MET A 31 -23.38 0.34 -0.14
N ASN A 32 -24.37 -0.57 -0.01
CA ASN A 32 -24.14 -2.02 -0.14
C ASN A 32 -23.50 -2.39 -1.49
N ARG A 33 -23.95 -1.75 -2.58
CA ARG A 33 -23.40 -1.98 -3.92
C ARG A 33 -21.94 -1.53 -4.03
N ILE A 34 -21.62 -0.36 -3.50
CA ILE A 34 -20.24 0.13 -3.44
C ILE A 34 -19.39 -0.85 -2.61
N GLU A 35 -19.82 -1.22 -1.41
CA GLU A 35 -19.09 -2.17 -0.56
C GLU A 35 -18.88 -3.52 -1.28
N ALA A 36 -19.90 -4.05 -1.95
CA ALA A 36 -19.79 -5.30 -2.71
C ALA A 36 -18.75 -5.20 -3.84
N VAL A 37 -18.75 -4.09 -4.59
CA VAL A 37 -17.77 -3.85 -5.65
C VAL A 37 -16.36 -3.72 -5.08
N LEU A 38 -16.17 -2.92 -4.02
CA LEU A 38 -14.88 -2.73 -3.38
C LEU A 38 -14.33 -4.03 -2.78
N PHE A 39 -15.20 -4.85 -2.20
CA PHE A 39 -14.84 -6.13 -1.61
C PHE A 39 -14.40 -7.16 -2.67
N ALA A 40 -15.09 -7.18 -3.82
CA ALA A 40 -14.75 -8.09 -4.91
C ALA A 40 -13.51 -7.66 -5.71
N ALA A 41 -13.14 -6.38 -5.65
CA ALA A 41 -12.07 -5.83 -6.48
C ALA A 41 -10.67 -6.15 -5.91
N PRO A 42 -9.74 -6.69 -6.72
CA PRO A 42 -8.36 -6.92 -6.29
C PRO A 42 -7.50 -5.65 -6.27
N LYS A 43 -7.94 -4.57 -6.92
CA LYS A 43 -7.26 -3.28 -7.08
C LYS A 43 -8.20 -2.13 -6.67
N PRO A 44 -7.67 -0.92 -6.39
CA PRO A 44 -8.52 0.25 -6.16
C PRO A 44 -9.50 0.47 -7.30
N VAL A 45 -10.74 0.77 -6.94
CA VAL A 45 -11.85 0.98 -7.88
C VAL A 45 -11.97 2.47 -8.16
N GLU A 46 -11.83 2.83 -9.43
CA GLU A 46 -11.95 4.21 -9.89
C GLU A 46 -13.41 4.70 -9.80
N ARG A 47 -13.57 6.02 -9.70
CA ARG A 47 -14.86 6.69 -9.56
C ARG A 47 -15.85 6.29 -10.65
N GLU A 48 -15.38 6.17 -11.88
CA GLU A 48 -16.18 5.83 -13.07
C GLU A 48 -16.79 4.44 -12.95
N ALA A 49 -16.13 3.51 -12.27
CA ALA A 49 -16.67 2.17 -12.04
C ALA A 49 -17.75 2.18 -10.95
N LEU A 50 -17.55 2.92 -9.87
CA LEU A 50 -18.56 3.08 -8.81
C LEU A 50 -19.80 3.84 -9.31
N ALA A 51 -19.62 4.84 -10.20
CA ALA A 51 -20.71 5.59 -10.81
C ALA A 51 -21.66 4.70 -11.64
N ARG A 52 -21.20 3.55 -12.13
CA ARG A 52 -22.03 2.61 -12.91
C ARG A 52 -22.97 1.77 -12.05
N VAL A 53 -22.79 1.75 -10.72
CA VAL A 53 -23.59 0.91 -9.81
C VAL A 53 -24.57 1.70 -8.93
N ILE A 54 -24.56 3.02 -9.04
CA ILE A 54 -25.42 3.93 -8.26
C ILE A 54 -26.17 4.91 -9.19
N GLY A 55 -27.21 5.57 -8.67
CA GLY A 55 -27.98 6.56 -9.43
C GLY A 55 -27.16 7.79 -9.78
N ARG A 56 -27.51 8.46 -10.89
CA ARG A 56 -26.73 9.59 -11.43
C ARG A 56 -26.59 10.77 -10.47
N ASP A 57 -27.59 10.98 -9.62
CA ASP A 57 -27.62 12.09 -8.65
C ASP A 57 -26.94 11.74 -7.32
N ALA A 58 -26.46 10.50 -7.16
CA ALA A 58 -25.82 10.05 -5.93
C ALA A 58 -24.36 10.54 -5.86
N SER A 59 -23.99 11.17 -4.75
CA SER A 59 -22.59 11.52 -4.49
C SER A 59 -21.82 10.33 -3.96
N ILE A 60 -20.84 9.85 -4.74
CA ILE A 60 -19.94 8.76 -4.35
C ILE A 60 -19.21 9.11 -3.06
N ASP A 61 -18.72 10.34 -2.93
CA ASP A 61 -17.93 10.77 -1.77
C ASP A 61 -18.76 10.70 -0.48
N LEU A 62 -20.01 11.19 -0.52
CA LEU A 62 -20.92 11.09 0.63
C LEU A 62 -21.28 9.64 0.97
N LEU A 63 -21.44 8.78 -0.02
CA LEU A 63 -21.70 7.36 0.23
C LEU A 63 -20.48 6.67 0.86
N ILE A 64 -19.27 7.00 0.40
CA ILE A 64 -18.02 6.48 0.97
C ILE A 64 -17.84 6.95 2.42
N ASP A 65 -18.10 8.22 2.71
CA ASP A 65 -18.01 8.75 4.06
C ASP A 65 -18.97 8.05 5.03
N ASP A 66 -20.19 7.77 4.58
CA ASP A 66 -21.15 6.99 5.36
C ASP A 66 -20.77 5.50 5.51
N ILE A 67 -20.13 4.91 4.50
CA ILE A 67 -19.57 3.55 4.62
C ILE A 67 -18.47 3.55 5.68
N ARG A 68 -17.52 4.50 5.62
CA ARG A 68 -16.46 4.65 6.63
C ARG A 68 -17.03 4.82 8.03
N GLU A 69 -18.09 5.60 8.16
CA GLU A 69 -18.82 5.78 9.40
C GLU A 69 -19.37 4.45 9.94
N ALA A 70 -20.06 3.69 9.10
CA ALA A 70 -20.59 2.38 9.45
C ALA A 70 -19.50 1.35 9.82
N LEU A 71 -18.28 1.55 9.30
CA LEU A 71 -17.11 0.71 9.54
C LEU A 71 -16.26 1.16 10.74
N ARG A 72 -16.68 2.19 11.49
CA ARG A 72 -15.99 2.55 12.74
C ARG A 72 -15.93 1.35 13.68
N GLY A 73 -14.73 1.07 14.20
CA GLY A 73 -14.48 -0.06 15.09
C GLY A 73 -14.32 -1.42 14.39
N LYS A 74 -14.43 -1.49 13.06
CA LYS A 74 -14.09 -2.70 12.28
C LYS A 74 -12.58 -2.77 12.02
N PRO A 75 -12.01 -3.99 11.81
CA PRO A 75 -10.58 -4.15 11.57
C PRO A 75 -10.12 -3.74 10.16
N TYR A 76 -11.03 -3.21 9.35
CA TYR A 76 -10.80 -2.71 8.00
C TYR A 76 -11.57 -1.41 7.76
N ASP A 77 -11.18 -0.70 6.71
CA ASP A 77 -11.75 0.58 6.30
C ASP A 77 -11.71 0.73 4.78
N VAL A 78 -12.46 1.71 4.26
CA VAL A 78 -12.37 2.14 2.87
C VAL A 78 -11.40 3.32 2.76
N VAL A 79 -10.31 3.15 2.04
CA VAL A 79 -9.28 4.20 1.88
C VAL A 79 -9.15 4.62 0.42
N GLY A 80 -8.76 5.88 0.21
CA GLY A 80 -8.36 6.38 -1.11
C GLY A 80 -6.99 5.81 -1.47
N VAL A 81 -6.83 5.27 -2.67
CA VAL A 81 -5.57 4.72 -3.18
C VAL A 81 -5.48 4.97 -4.67
N ALA A 82 -4.41 5.65 -5.10
CA ALA A 82 -4.12 5.96 -6.49
C ALA A 82 -5.30 6.61 -7.27
N GLY A 83 -6.12 7.45 -6.59
CA GLY A 83 -7.29 8.11 -7.17
C GLY A 83 -8.56 7.25 -7.23
N GLY A 84 -8.56 6.07 -6.61
CA GLY A 84 -9.74 5.21 -6.43
C GLY A 84 -9.94 4.82 -4.97
N TRP A 85 -10.85 3.88 -4.70
CA TRP A 85 -11.10 3.38 -3.35
C TRP A 85 -10.83 1.89 -3.23
N ALA A 86 -10.39 1.44 -2.06
CA ALA A 86 -10.24 0.01 -1.77
C ALA A 86 -10.48 -0.28 -0.29
N PHE A 87 -10.89 -1.52 0.00
CA PHE A 87 -10.82 -2.03 1.37
C PHE A 87 -9.38 -2.30 1.78
N ARG A 88 -9.00 -1.82 2.97
CA ARG A 88 -7.72 -2.11 3.62
C ARG A 88 -7.92 -2.46 5.07
N THR A 89 -7.11 -3.39 5.57
CA THR A 89 -7.04 -3.69 7.00
C THR A 89 -6.35 -2.54 7.72
N ARG A 90 -6.76 -2.29 8.96
CA ARG A 90 -6.09 -1.29 9.82
C ARG A 90 -4.72 -1.80 10.23
N THR A 91 -3.74 -0.90 10.31
CA THR A 91 -2.34 -1.22 10.62
C THR A 91 -2.16 -1.93 11.97
N ALA A 92 -3.04 -1.67 12.95
CA ALA A 92 -3.07 -2.35 14.24
C ALA A 92 -3.21 -3.89 14.15
N TYR A 93 -3.60 -4.44 13.00
CA TYR A 93 -3.76 -5.88 12.77
C TYR A 93 -2.67 -6.48 11.87
N ALA A 94 -1.61 -5.73 11.55
CA ALA A 94 -0.53 -6.19 10.67
C ALA A 94 0.11 -7.50 11.16
N ASP A 95 0.45 -7.59 12.46
CA ASP A 95 1.09 -8.77 13.04
C ASP A 95 0.19 -10.02 12.96
N ALA A 96 -1.12 -9.85 13.19
CA ALA A 96 -2.09 -10.95 13.08
C ALA A 96 -2.20 -11.47 11.64
N ILE A 97 -2.16 -10.57 10.65
CA ILE A 97 -2.18 -10.93 9.23
C ILE A 97 -0.88 -11.65 8.87
N ALA A 98 0.28 -11.13 9.27
CA ALA A 98 1.58 -11.74 9.03
C ALA A 98 1.68 -13.15 9.63
N ALA A 99 1.21 -13.32 10.88
CA ALA A 99 1.21 -14.60 11.58
C ALA A 99 0.30 -15.65 10.91
N SER A 100 -0.75 -15.24 10.19
CA SER A 100 -1.69 -16.18 9.57
C SER A 100 -1.08 -17.01 8.44
N ALA A 101 -0.01 -16.50 7.80
CA ALA A 101 0.54 -17.01 6.53
C ALA A 101 -0.49 -17.21 5.39
N ALA A 102 -1.73 -16.75 5.58
CA ALA A 102 -2.85 -16.96 4.67
C ALA A 102 -2.87 -15.91 3.54
N VAL A 103 -2.18 -14.79 3.74
CA VAL A 103 -2.03 -13.72 2.76
C VAL A 103 -0.64 -13.84 2.15
N PRO A 104 -0.53 -14.21 0.86
CA PRO A 104 0.75 -14.18 0.16
C PRO A 104 1.31 -12.76 0.20
N ASP A 105 2.63 -12.65 0.33
CA ASP A 105 3.28 -11.35 0.28
C ASP A 105 3.00 -10.71 -1.09
N ARG A 106 2.10 -9.72 -1.10
CA ARG A 106 1.75 -8.96 -2.31
C ARG A 106 2.72 -7.81 -2.53
N LEU A 107 3.71 -7.64 -1.65
CA LEU A 107 4.69 -6.59 -1.78
C LEU A 107 5.60 -6.92 -2.98
N VAL A 108 5.74 -5.94 -3.87
CA VAL A 108 6.85 -5.89 -4.80
C VAL A 108 8.14 -5.98 -3.97
N ASP A 109 8.88 -7.07 -4.16
CA ASP A 109 10.16 -7.25 -3.48
C ASP A 109 11.14 -6.19 -4.00
N LEU A 110 11.50 -5.26 -3.14
CA LEU A 110 12.45 -4.18 -3.41
C LEU A 110 13.71 -4.45 -2.59
N THR A 111 14.83 -4.61 -3.27
CA THR A 111 16.13 -4.59 -2.60
C THR A 111 16.32 -3.24 -1.91
N GLN A 112 17.13 -3.20 -0.86
CA GLN A 112 17.46 -1.97 -0.14
C GLN A 112 17.93 -0.85 -1.10
N ASN A 113 18.73 -1.23 -2.11
CA ASN A 113 19.23 -0.31 -3.11
C ASN A 113 18.12 0.25 -4.01
N GLU A 114 17.18 -0.59 -4.47
CA GLU A 114 16.03 -0.15 -5.25
C GLU A 114 15.11 0.76 -4.43
N ALA A 115 14.86 0.43 -3.16
CA ALA A 115 14.05 1.24 -2.26
C ALA A 115 14.63 2.65 -2.08
N MET A 116 15.94 2.77 -1.84
CA MET A 116 16.60 4.09 -1.71
C MET A 116 16.47 4.95 -2.97
N VAL A 117 16.68 4.34 -4.14
CA VAL A 117 16.55 5.02 -5.44
C VAL A 117 15.10 5.43 -5.68
N LEU A 118 14.14 4.54 -5.38
CA LEU A 118 12.71 4.81 -5.54
C LEU A 118 12.25 5.96 -4.65
N VAL A 119 12.64 5.97 -3.37
CA VAL A 119 12.35 7.07 -2.44
C VAL A 119 12.93 8.38 -2.95
N SER A 120 14.20 8.37 -3.39
CA SER A 120 14.83 9.57 -3.95
C SER A 120 14.06 10.11 -5.17
N ILE A 121 13.54 9.23 -6.02
CA ILE A 121 12.68 9.63 -7.14
C ILE A 121 11.34 10.18 -6.61
N ALA A 122 10.70 9.50 -5.66
CA ALA A 122 9.38 9.88 -5.15
C ALA A 122 9.34 11.30 -4.58
N TYR A 123 10.35 11.69 -3.79
CA TYR A 123 10.44 13.01 -3.15
C TYR A 123 10.98 14.13 -4.06
N HIS A 124 11.74 13.79 -5.11
CA HIS A 124 12.40 14.79 -5.96
C HIS A 124 11.94 14.79 -7.42
N GLN A 125 10.93 14.00 -7.77
CA GLN A 125 10.41 13.95 -9.12
C GLN A 125 9.85 15.31 -9.60
N PRO A 126 10.01 15.66 -10.89
CA PRO A 126 10.73 14.90 -11.91
C PRO A 126 12.26 15.01 -11.78
N VAL A 127 12.98 13.88 -11.69
CA VAL A 127 14.44 13.84 -11.46
C VAL A 127 15.18 12.95 -12.45
N THR A 128 16.41 13.32 -12.83
CA THR A 128 17.25 12.51 -13.75
C THR A 128 18.03 11.44 -12.98
N ARG A 129 18.54 10.40 -13.66
CA ARG A 129 19.42 9.39 -13.02
C ARG A 129 20.66 10.02 -12.37
N ALA A 130 21.23 11.03 -13.03
CA ALA A 130 22.37 11.77 -12.50
C ALA A 130 21.98 12.54 -11.23
N GLY A 131 20.83 13.24 -11.24
CA GLY A 131 20.31 13.92 -10.06
C GLY A 131 20.05 12.97 -8.89
N VAL A 132 19.51 11.77 -9.13
CA VAL A 132 19.37 10.76 -8.07
C VAL A 132 20.74 10.31 -7.54
N SER A 133 21.74 10.18 -8.41
CA SER A 133 23.10 9.81 -8.01
C SER A 133 23.76 10.89 -7.14
N GLU A 134 23.51 12.16 -7.44
CA GLU A 134 23.95 13.31 -6.64
C GLU A 134 23.29 13.31 -5.26
N ILE A 135 21.96 13.12 -5.20
CA ILE A 135 21.20 13.04 -3.94
C ILE A 135 21.72 11.91 -3.04
N LEU A 136 21.99 10.75 -3.63
CA LEU A 136 22.46 9.57 -2.88
C LEU A 136 23.98 9.56 -2.63
N GLY A 137 24.73 10.51 -3.18
CA GLY A 137 26.19 10.57 -3.07
C GLY A 137 26.94 9.41 -3.73
N ARG A 138 26.29 8.64 -4.61
CA ARG A 138 26.87 7.48 -5.31
C ARG A 138 26.21 7.24 -6.65
N GLU A 139 26.93 6.63 -7.59
CA GLU A 139 26.39 6.35 -8.91
C GLU A 139 25.23 5.33 -8.86
N VAL A 140 24.10 5.69 -9.46
CA VAL A 140 22.96 4.80 -9.68
C VAL A 140 23.09 4.13 -11.04
N SER A 141 23.15 2.80 -11.06
CA SER A 141 23.23 2.04 -12.32
C SER A 141 21.94 2.12 -13.14
N ARG A 142 22.06 1.90 -14.46
CA ARG A 142 20.90 1.83 -15.35
C ARG A 142 20.01 0.63 -15.04
N ASP A 143 20.59 -0.45 -14.53
CA ASP A 143 19.88 -1.70 -14.22
C ASP A 143 18.87 -1.49 -13.09
N VAL A 144 19.21 -0.68 -12.07
CA VAL A 144 18.29 -0.35 -10.97
C VAL A 144 17.08 0.44 -11.48
N ILE A 145 17.31 1.40 -12.39
CA ILE A 145 16.23 2.13 -13.05
C ILE A 145 15.36 1.20 -13.89
N GLY A 146 15.99 0.27 -14.62
CA GLY A 146 15.30 -0.78 -15.38
C GLY A 146 14.41 -1.62 -14.49
N ALA A 147 14.95 -2.15 -13.40
CA ALA A 147 14.22 -2.99 -12.45
C ALA A 147 13.04 -2.27 -11.80
N LEU A 148 13.20 -1.01 -11.38
CA LEU A 148 12.10 -0.20 -10.84
C LEU A 148 10.99 0.05 -11.88
N ARG A 149 11.34 0.24 -13.14
CA ARG A 149 10.37 0.39 -14.23
C ARG A 149 9.65 -0.92 -14.52
N ASP A 150 10.37 -2.05 -14.54
CA ASP A 150 9.80 -3.37 -14.80
C ASP A 150 8.84 -3.80 -13.68
N LYS A 151 9.13 -3.38 -12.44
CA LYS A 151 8.24 -3.48 -11.27
C LYS A 151 7.08 -2.47 -11.28
N ASN A 152 6.94 -1.65 -12.34
CA ASN A 152 5.94 -0.60 -12.46
C ASN A 152 5.98 0.44 -11.32
N MET A 153 7.14 0.74 -10.75
CA MET A 153 7.28 1.74 -9.69
C MET A 153 7.54 3.15 -10.25
N ILE A 154 8.27 3.23 -11.37
CA ILE A 154 8.61 4.49 -12.03
C ILE A 154 8.35 4.43 -13.54
N THR A 155 8.22 5.60 -14.16
CA THR A 155 8.17 5.76 -15.61
C THR A 155 8.97 7.00 -16.04
N ALA A 156 9.13 7.18 -17.35
CA ALA A 156 9.78 8.35 -17.91
C ALA A 156 8.91 9.60 -17.70
N GLY A 157 9.50 10.62 -17.10
CA GLY A 157 8.91 11.96 -17.00
C GLY A 157 9.31 12.87 -18.17
N PRO A 158 8.99 14.17 -18.07
CA PRO A 158 9.42 15.18 -19.03
C PRO A 158 10.95 15.20 -19.22
N ARG A 159 11.44 15.68 -20.36
CA ARG A 159 12.89 15.89 -20.51
C ARG A 159 13.36 17.01 -19.58
N SER A 160 14.55 16.84 -19.01
CA SER A 160 15.18 17.89 -18.21
C SER A 160 15.52 19.09 -19.10
N PRO A 161 15.38 20.33 -18.61
CA PRO A 161 15.75 21.54 -19.36
C PRO A 161 17.27 21.75 -19.48
N THR A 162 18.09 20.88 -18.90
CA THR A 162 19.56 20.98 -18.95
C THR A 162 20.14 20.50 -20.29
N ALA A 163 21.39 20.85 -20.55
CA ALA A 163 22.10 20.46 -21.77
C ALA A 163 22.09 18.93 -21.96
N GLY A 164 21.76 18.49 -23.17
CA GLY A 164 21.59 17.07 -23.51
C GLY A 164 20.20 16.49 -23.21
N ALA A 165 19.30 17.27 -22.59
CA ALA A 165 17.91 16.94 -22.33
C ALA A 165 17.68 15.49 -21.84
N PRO A 166 18.38 15.04 -20.78
CA PRO A 166 18.24 13.68 -20.27
C PRO A 166 16.80 13.40 -19.83
N PHE A 167 16.40 12.12 -19.88
CA PHE A 167 15.12 11.70 -19.32
C PHE A 167 15.08 11.97 -17.81
N THR A 168 13.94 12.44 -17.33
CA THR A 168 13.60 12.40 -15.91
C THR A 168 12.75 11.16 -15.61
N TYR A 169 12.58 10.86 -14.33
CA TYR A 169 11.76 9.79 -13.82
C TYR A 169 10.72 10.35 -12.86
N VAL A 170 9.54 9.75 -12.90
CA VAL A 170 8.38 10.03 -12.04
C VAL A 170 7.83 8.70 -11.54
N THR A 171 7.16 8.69 -10.39
CA THR A 171 6.48 7.48 -9.89
C THR A 171 5.17 7.22 -10.64
N THR A 172 4.68 6.00 -10.57
CA THR A 172 3.46 5.56 -11.26
C THR A 172 2.26 5.43 -10.30
N LYS A 173 1.08 5.11 -10.84
CA LYS A 173 -0.04 4.60 -10.01
C LYS A 173 0.33 3.32 -9.27
N GLY A 174 1.17 2.47 -9.85
CA GLY A 174 1.63 1.23 -9.20
C GLY A 174 2.42 1.50 -7.92
N PHE A 175 3.21 2.57 -7.88
CA PHE A 175 3.86 3.04 -6.65
C PHE A 175 2.81 3.42 -5.58
N LEU A 176 1.82 4.25 -5.94
CA LEU A 176 0.76 4.67 -5.02
C LEU A 176 -0.05 3.46 -4.51
N GLU A 177 -0.39 2.53 -5.39
CA GLU A 177 -1.09 1.28 -5.04
C GLU A 177 -0.27 0.42 -4.07
N HIS A 178 1.03 0.28 -4.32
CA HIS A 178 1.92 -0.54 -3.50
C HIS A 178 2.12 0.04 -2.10
N PHE A 179 2.28 1.36 -1.98
CA PHE A 179 2.42 2.04 -0.69
C PHE A 179 1.10 2.46 -0.04
N GLY A 180 -0.04 2.17 -0.68
CA GLY A 180 -1.37 2.51 -0.15
C GLY A 180 -1.65 4.02 -0.07
N LEU A 181 -1.04 4.81 -0.95
CA LEU A 181 -1.17 6.27 -1.00
C LEU A 181 -2.28 6.66 -1.98
N ASP A 182 -3.06 7.71 -1.66
CA ASP A 182 -4.01 8.26 -2.63
C ASP A 182 -3.28 9.16 -3.63
N THR A 183 -2.42 10.03 -3.10
CA THR A 183 -1.59 10.96 -3.88
C THR A 183 -0.17 11.05 -3.32
N LEU A 184 0.74 11.64 -4.09
CA LEU A 184 2.10 11.92 -3.62
C LEU A 184 2.17 12.90 -2.45
N ARG A 185 1.09 13.63 -2.17
CA ARG A 185 1.01 14.53 -1.00
C ARG A 185 0.89 13.77 0.31
N ASP A 186 0.52 12.49 0.25
CA ASP A 186 0.42 11.61 1.40
C ASP A 186 1.78 10.99 1.78
N LEU A 187 2.84 11.30 1.02
CA LEU A 187 4.19 10.90 1.41
C LEU A 187 4.53 11.54 2.77
N PRO A 188 5.10 10.77 3.71
CA PRO A 188 5.56 11.29 5.00
C PRO A 188 6.50 12.48 4.80
N ASP A 189 6.48 13.47 5.69
CA ASP A 189 7.56 14.45 5.69
C ASP A 189 8.87 13.77 6.11
N VAL A 190 10.00 14.21 5.59
CA VAL A 190 11.33 13.67 5.93
C VAL A 190 11.58 13.77 7.44
N GLN A 191 11.06 14.82 8.09
CA GLN A 191 11.08 14.97 9.56
C GLN A 191 10.26 13.89 10.27
N SER A 192 9.08 13.53 9.73
CA SER A 192 8.24 12.49 10.31
C SER A 192 8.85 11.08 10.20
N LEU A 193 9.75 10.84 9.23
CA LEU A 193 10.51 9.60 9.12
C LEU A 193 11.63 9.52 10.17
N ASP A 194 12.23 10.66 10.53
CA ASP A 194 13.23 10.75 11.59
C ASP A 194 12.59 10.58 12.98
N ASP A 195 11.45 11.24 13.21
CA ASP A 195 10.65 11.08 14.43
C ASP A 195 10.12 9.64 14.63
N ALA A 196 9.85 8.93 13.52
CA ALA A 196 9.50 7.51 13.54
C ALA A 196 10.71 6.57 13.76
N GLY A 197 11.93 7.12 13.91
CA GLY A 197 13.16 6.36 14.09
C GLY A 197 13.63 5.61 12.83
N LEU A 198 13.05 5.92 11.66
CA LEU A 198 13.35 5.23 10.40
C LEU A 198 14.58 5.82 9.68
N LEU A 199 15.05 7.00 10.12
CA LEU A 199 16.27 7.66 9.64
C LEU A 199 17.39 7.65 10.71
N GLY A 200 17.39 6.67 11.62
CA GLY A 200 18.45 6.52 12.61
C GLY A 200 19.68 5.78 12.07
N GLY A 201 20.75 6.51 11.77
CA GLY A 201 22.04 5.95 11.40
C GLY A 201 22.71 5.19 12.55
N ASN A 202 23.10 3.94 12.30
CA ASN A 202 24.09 3.20 13.09
C ASN A 202 25.06 2.47 12.14
N THR A 203 25.87 3.25 11.43
CA THR A 203 27.21 2.81 11.03
C THR A 203 28.18 3.54 11.95
N THR A 204 28.91 2.78 12.76
CA THR A 204 30.02 3.21 13.65
C THR A 204 29.63 3.62 15.08
N GLU A 205 29.31 2.64 15.94
CA GLU A 205 29.75 2.55 17.36
C GLU A 205 29.18 1.27 18.03
N ILE A 206 29.55 0.09 17.53
CA ILE A 206 29.61 -1.12 18.39
C ILE A 206 31.05 -1.60 18.36
N GLY A 207 31.92 -0.76 18.94
CA GLY A 207 33.28 -1.10 19.26
C GLY A 207 33.45 -1.05 20.77
N ARG A 208 33.74 -2.23 21.35
CA ARG A 208 34.55 -2.43 22.56
C ARG A 208 33.90 -2.17 23.92
N GLN A 209 33.32 -3.24 24.48
CA GLN A 209 33.43 -3.73 25.87
C GLN A 209 32.31 -4.77 26.04
N GLN A 210 32.48 -6.04 26.41
CA GLN A 210 33.62 -6.83 26.87
C GLN A 210 33.43 -8.28 26.41
N ILE A 211 34.46 -8.85 25.79
CA ILE A 211 34.71 -10.29 25.83
C ILE A 211 36.02 -10.43 26.62
N SER A 212 35.94 -10.68 27.91
CA SER A 212 37.02 -11.30 28.69
C SER A 212 36.46 -11.70 30.06
N GLY A 213 36.40 -13.00 30.34
CA GLY A 213 36.07 -13.50 31.66
C GLY A 213 35.11 -14.69 31.68
N LEU A 214 35.38 -15.75 30.90
CA LEU A 214 34.93 -17.08 31.33
C LEU A 214 35.77 -17.48 32.54
N PRO A 215 35.13 -18.06 33.57
CA PRO A 215 35.56 -19.41 33.96
C PRO A 215 34.44 -20.43 33.81
N ASN A 216 34.82 -21.54 33.16
CA ASN A 216 34.25 -22.87 33.36
C ASN A 216 34.04 -23.16 34.85
N HIS A 217 32.88 -23.69 35.21
CA HIS A 217 32.82 -24.89 36.05
C HIS A 217 31.46 -25.59 35.91
N LEU A 218 31.50 -26.78 35.31
CA LEU A 218 30.56 -27.87 35.57
C LEU A 218 30.70 -28.29 37.04
N GLY A 219 29.57 -28.49 37.73
CA GLY A 219 29.53 -29.00 39.10
C GLY A 219 28.11 -29.31 39.57
N SER A 220 27.72 -30.57 39.42
CA SER A 220 26.91 -31.40 40.33
C SER A 220 25.48 -31.00 40.77
N VAL A 221 24.59 -31.95 40.50
CA VAL A 221 23.29 -32.26 41.11
C VAL A 221 23.39 -32.44 42.63
N GLU A 222 22.43 -31.93 43.41
CA GLU A 222 21.80 -32.62 44.56
C GLU A 222 20.60 -31.84 45.19
N ALA A 223 19.57 -32.63 45.56
CA ALA A 223 18.49 -32.49 46.58
C ALA A 223 17.69 -31.16 46.66
N VAL A 224 16.37 -31.12 46.41
CA VAL A 224 15.24 -31.64 47.22
C VAL A 224 15.39 -31.35 48.72
N GLU A 225 14.69 -30.33 49.22
CA GLU A 225 14.05 -30.37 50.54
C GLU A 225 12.92 -29.34 50.64
N ASP A 226 11.78 -29.83 51.11
CA ASP A 226 10.56 -29.11 51.45
C ASP A 226 10.80 -28.07 52.55
N TYR A 227 10.03 -26.98 52.54
CA TYR A 227 9.63 -26.33 53.80
C TYR A 227 8.26 -25.69 53.68
N GLU A 228 7.35 -26.20 54.50
CA GLU A 228 5.99 -25.71 54.73
C GLU A 228 5.97 -24.27 55.28
N ARG A 229 5.07 -23.43 54.74
CA ARG A 229 4.05 -22.72 55.52
C ARG A 229 3.00 -22.07 54.64
#